data_AF-A0A670ZW52-F1
#
_entry.id   AF-A0A670ZW52-F1
#
_cell.length_a   1.000
_cell.length_b   1.000
_cell.length_c   1.000
_cell.angle_alpha   90.00
_cell.angle_beta   90.00
_cell.angle_gamma   90.00
#
_symmetry.space_group_name_H-M   'P 1'
#
loop_
_entity.id
_entity.type
_entity.pdbx_description
1 polymer ?
#
loop_
_entity_poly.entity_id
_entity_poly.type
_entity_poly.pdbx_seq_one_letter_code
_entity_poly.pdbx_strand_id
1 'polypeptide(L)'
;MRKGAPKDPDIAELFYKDDPQELFVGLHEIGHGSFGAVYFATNARTNEVVAIKKMSYSGKQTNEKWQDIIKEVRFLQQLKHPNTIEYKGCYLKEHTAWVSCINTSFFFF
;
A
#
# COMPACT_ATOMS: atom_id res chain seq x y z
N MET A 1 -24.73 -2.77 -0.12
CA MET A 1 -23.86 -3.72 0.64
C MET A 1 -22.41 -3.45 0.26
N ARG A 2 -21.60 -2.84 1.15
CA ARG A 2 -20.18 -2.57 0.88
C ARG A 2 -19.38 -3.87 1.04
N LYS A 3 -19.16 -4.62 -0.04
CA LYS A 3 -18.25 -5.78 -0.08
C LYS A 3 -16.84 -5.25 -0.36
N GLY A 4 -16.00 -5.15 0.66
CA GLY A 4 -14.62 -4.70 0.50
C GLY A 4 -13.80 -4.61 1.78
N ALA A 5 -14.45 -4.53 2.96
CA ALA A 5 -13.73 -4.54 4.23
C ALA A 5 -13.37 -5.98 4.66
N PRO A 6 -12.17 -6.22 5.21
CA PRO A 6 -11.82 -7.49 5.84
C PRO A 6 -12.80 -7.80 6.98
N LYS A 7 -13.32 -9.03 7.03
CA LYS A 7 -14.20 -9.49 8.12
C LYS A 7 -13.42 -9.92 9.37
N ASP A 8 -12.13 -10.18 9.19
CA ASP A 8 -11.21 -10.58 10.24
C ASP A 8 -10.65 -9.31 10.91
N PRO A 9 -10.87 -9.12 12.22
CA PRO A 9 -10.40 -7.94 12.94
C PRO A 9 -8.87 -7.78 12.88
N ASP A 10 -8.10 -8.87 12.93
CA ASP A 10 -6.63 -8.82 12.89
C ASP A 10 -6.12 -8.31 11.54
N ILE A 11 -6.87 -8.61 10.47
CA ILE A 11 -6.57 -8.13 9.12
C ILE A 11 -7.03 -6.69 8.96
N ALA A 12 -8.18 -6.32 9.53
CA ALA A 12 -8.70 -4.95 9.48
C ALA A 12 -7.75 -3.95 10.14
N GLU A 13 -7.07 -4.35 11.22
CA GLU A 13 -6.06 -3.51 11.89
C GLU A 13 -4.80 -3.23 11.06
N LEU A 14 -4.54 -4.00 9.99
CA LEU A 14 -3.42 -3.75 9.09
C LEU A 14 -3.62 -2.51 8.21
N PHE A 15 -4.88 -2.05 8.05
CA PHE A 15 -5.24 -1.00 7.10
C PHE A 15 -5.76 0.24 7.82
N TYR A 16 -5.20 1.40 7.45
CA TYR A 16 -5.69 2.70 7.87
C TYR A 16 -7.04 3.01 7.22
N LYS A 17 -7.86 3.79 7.93
CA LYS A 17 -9.24 4.10 7.53
C LYS A 17 -9.34 5.31 6.61
N ASP A 18 -8.30 6.14 6.53
CA ASP A 18 -8.24 7.30 5.66
C ASP A 18 -8.37 6.89 4.19
N ASP A 19 -9.01 7.74 3.39
CA ASP A 19 -9.09 7.54 1.93
C ASP A 19 -7.75 7.89 1.28
N PRO A 20 -7.05 6.94 0.65
CA PRO A 20 -5.74 7.21 0.06
C PRO A 20 -5.82 8.21 -1.11
N GLN A 21 -6.97 8.35 -1.78
CA GLN A 21 -7.14 9.32 -2.87
C GLN A 21 -7.23 10.77 -2.37
N GLU A 22 -7.64 10.98 -1.12
CA GLU A 22 -7.65 12.30 -0.48
C GLU A 22 -6.32 12.57 0.24
N LEU A 23 -5.70 11.53 0.80
CA LEU A 23 -4.45 11.65 1.56
C LEU A 23 -3.22 11.88 0.68
N PHE A 24 -3.17 11.28 -0.50
CA PHE A 24 -2.00 11.34 -1.37
C PHE A 24 -2.28 12.12 -2.65
N VAL A 25 -1.45 13.13 -2.90
CA VAL A 25 -1.58 14.04 -4.04
C VAL A 25 -0.38 13.96 -4.96
N GLY A 26 -0.57 14.37 -6.22
CA GLY A 26 0.53 14.45 -7.19
C GLY A 26 1.11 13.09 -7.60
N LEU A 27 0.27 12.05 -7.69
CA LEU A 27 0.73 10.71 -8.05
C LEU A 27 1.40 10.70 -9.43
N HIS A 28 2.66 10.26 -9.46
CA HIS A 28 3.45 10.06 -10.67
C HIS A 28 4.00 8.64 -10.69
N GLU A 29 3.70 7.86 -11.71
CA GLU A 29 4.19 6.48 -11.82
C GLU A 29 5.71 6.47 -12.01
N ILE A 30 6.40 5.70 -11.18
CA ILE A 30 7.87 5.56 -11.23
C ILE A 30 8.32 4.14 -11.59
N GLY A 31 7.39 3.18 -11.62
CA GLY A 31 7.68 1.81 -12.03
C GLY A 31 6.44 0.93 -11.99
N HIS A 32 6.52 -0.20 -12.68
CA HIS A 32 5.53 -1.25 -12.62
C HIS A 32 6.18 -2.62 -12.40
N GLY A 33 5.46 -3.53 -11.78
CA GLY A 33 5.85 -4.91 -11.59
C GLY A 33 4.65 -5.85 -11.67
N SER A 34 4.87 -7.12 -11.33
CA SER A 34 3.85 -8.17 -11.38
C SER A 34 2.64 -7.90 -10.49
N PHE A 35 2.84 -7.23 -9.34
CA PHE A 35 1.79 -6.97 -8.35
C PHE A 35 1.11 -5.60 -8.52
N GLY A 36 1.57 -4.77 -9.46
CA GLY A 36 0.98 -3.46 -9.76
C GLY A 36 2.02 -2.39 -10.02
N ALA A 37 1.63 -1.13 -9.82
CA ALA A 37 2.45 0.03 -10.13
C ALA A 37 2.85 0.80 -8.87
N VAL A 38 4.05 1.38 -8.91
CA VAL A 38 4.62 2.21 -7.86
C VAL A 38 4.56 3.67 -8.32
N TYR A 39 4.06 4.53 -7.44
CA TYR A 39 3.88 5.95 -7.69
C TYR A 39 4.67 6.75 -6.67
N PHE A 40 5.34 7.80 -7.12
CA PHE A 40 5.77 8.90 -6.27
C PHE A 40 4.56 9.78 -5.95
N ALA A 41 4.41 10.23 -4.70
CA ALA A 41 3.34 11.13 -4.29
C ALA A 41 3.74 11.95 -3.06
N THR A 42 2.95 12.97 -2.74
CA THR A 42 3.07 13.73 -1.50
C THR A 42 1.90 13.40 -0.58
N ASN A 43 2.19 13.10 0.69
CA ASN A 43 1.17 13.01 1.72
C ASN A 43 0.66 14.41 2.07
N ALA A 44 -0.61 14.71 1.80
CA ALA A 44 -1.20 16.04 1.99
C ALA A 44 -1.26 16.49 3.46
N ARG A 45 -1.22 15.54 4.41
CA ARG A 45 -1.26 15.86 5.85
C ARG A 45 0.12 16.18 6.40
N THR A 46 1.15 15.43 6.00
CA THR A 46 2.51 15.56 6.56
C THR A 46 3.47 16.34 5.65
N ASN A 47 3.09 16.59 4.39
CA ASN A 47 3.95 17.09 3.31
C ASN A 47 5.16 16.19 3.02
N GLU A 48 5.18 14.95 3.53
CA GLU A 48 6.23 14.00 3.20
C GLU A 48 6.05 13.46 1.79
N VAL A 49 7.18 13.37 1.09
CA VAL A 49 7.28 12.63 -0.16
C VAL A 49 7.35 11.14 0.15
N VAL A 50 6.48 10.37 -0.48
CA VAL A 50 6.35 8.93 -0.30
C VAL A 50 6.37 8.23 -1.65
N ALA A 51 6.63 6.93 -1.64
CA ALA A 51 6.13 6.09 -2.73
C ALA A 51 4.96 5.23 -2.28
N ILE A 52 4.12 4.94 -3.25
CA ILE A 52 2.84 4.25 -3.10
C ILE A 52 2.83 3.08 -4.06
N LYS A 53 2.87 1.87 -3.53
CA LYS A 53 2.65 0.66 -4.32
C LYS A 53 1.15 0.34 -4.34
N LYS A 54 0.54 0.43 -5.52
CA LYS A 54 -0.88 0.09 -5.73
C LYS A 54 -1.00 -1.34 -6.22
N MET A 55 -1.74 -2.16 -5.49
CA MET A 55 -1.92 -3.59 -5.79
C MET A 55 -3.40 -3.91 -5.93
N SER A 56 -3.83 -4.26 -7.14
CA SER A 56 -5.21 -4.66 -7.42
C SER A 56 -5.41 -6.13 -7.07
N TYR A 57 -6.37 -6.41 -6.19
CA TYR A 57 -6.79 -7.76 -5.82
C TYR A 57 -8.14 -8.15 -6.44
N SER A 58 -8.51 -7.54 -7.56
CA SER A 58 -9.71 -7.94 -8.32
C SER A 58 -9.42 -9.10 -9.30
N GLY A 59 -10.49 -9.79 -9.73
CA GLY A 59 -10.45 -10.80 -10.80
C GLY A 59 -10.45 -12.26 -10.33
N LYS A 60 -9.92 -13.16 -11.17
CA LYS A 60 -9.98 -14.62 -10.97
C LYS A 60 -9.14 -15.13 -9.79
N GLN A 61 -8.14 -14.37 -9.35
CA GLN A 61 -7.18 -14.74 -8.29
C GLN A 61 -7.27 -13.81 -7.07
N THR A 62 -8.46 -13.26 -6.79
CA THR A 62 -8.66 -12.29 -5.69
C THR A 62 -8.14 -12.81 -4.34
N ASN A 63 -8.42 -14.06 -3.98
CA ASN A 63 -8.00 -14.60 -2.68
C ASN A 63 -6.46 -14.73 -2.58
N GLU A 64 -5.80 -15.22 -3.63
CA GLU A 64 -4.34 -15.37 -3.67
C GLU A 64 -3.66 -14.00 -3.57
N LYS A 65 -4.07 -13.05 -4.42
CA LYS A 65 -3.56 -11.67 -4.41
C LYS A 65 -3.77 -11.00 -3.05
N TRP A 66 -4.92 -11.24 -2.41
CA TRP A 66 -5.21 -10.70 -1.09
C TRP A 66 -4.28 -11.26 -0.02
N GLN A 67 -3.99 -12.56 -0.05
CA GLN A 67 -3.04 -13.18 0.87
C GLN A 67 -1.62 -12.66 0.66
N ASP A 68 -1.20 -12.43 -0.58
CA ASP A 68 0.12 -11.88 -0.88
C ASP A 68 0.25 -10.43 -0.39
N ILE A 69 -0.79 -9.61 -0.54
CA ILE A 69 -0.85 -8.25 0.03
C ILE A 69 -0.70 -8.29 1.55
N ILE A 70 -1.42 -9.18 2.24
CA ILE A 70 -1.32 -9.28 3.71
C ILE A 70 0.10 -9.66 4.14
N LYS A 71 0.72 -10.63 3.45
CA LYS A 71 2.10 -11.05 3.74
C LYS A 71 3.07 -9.90 3.55
N GLU A 72 2.93 -9.14 2.46
CA GLU A 72 3.79 -8.00 2.16
C GLU A 72 3.65 -6.90 3.22
N VAL A 73 2.43 -6.54 3.61
CA VAL A 73 2.17 -5.54 4.66
C VAL A 73 2.79 -5.97 5.99
N ARG A 74 2.58 -7.22 6.41
CA ARG A 74 3.16 -7.75 7.66
C ARG A 74 4.68 -7.76 7.63
N PHE A 75 5.27 -8.13 6.50
CA PHE A 75 6.72 -8.10 6.32
C PHE A 75 7.27 -6.67 6.45
N LEU A 76 6.67 -5.71 5.75
CA LEU A 76 7.08 -4.30 5.79
C LEU A 76 6.95 -3.69 7.19
N GLN A 77 5.91 -4.05 7.95
CA GLN A 77 5.73 -3.59 9.35
C GLN A 77 6.85 -4.07 10.29
N GLN A 78 7.49 -5.19 9.97
CA GLN A 78 8.59 -5.75 10.77
C GLN A 78 9.95 -5.12 10.43
N LEU A 79 10.07 -4.47 9.27
CA LEU A 79 11.31 -3.80 8.87
C LEU A 79 11.47 -2.49 9.64
N LYS A 80 12.44 -2.48 10.56
CA LYS A 80 12.81 -1.31 11.37
C LYS A 80 14.32 -1.14 11.40
N HIS A 81 14.86 -0.51 10.37
CA HIS A 81 16.28 -0.20 10.30
C HIS A 81 16.52 1.10 9.52
N PRO A 82 17.53 1.93 9.89
CA PRO A 82 17.80 3.20 9.21
C PRO A 82 18.10 3.09 7.70
N ASN A 83 18.64 1.95 7.26
CA ASN A 83 18.99 1.69 5.86
C ASN A 83 17.96 0.85 5.09
N THR A 84 16.80 0.58 5.70
CA THR A 84 15.69 -0.13 5.02
C THR A 84 14.58 0.84 4.67
N ILE A 85 13.64 0.36 3.87
CA ILE A 85 12.39 1.06 3.60
C ILE A 85 11.64 1.29 4.92
N GLU A 86 11.07 2.48 5.09
CA GLU A 86 10.24 2.82 6.24
C GLU A 86 8.76 2.68 5.85
N TYR A 87 8.06 1.71 6.46
CA TYR A 87 6.63 1.52 6.26
C TYR A 87 5.83 2.66 6.93
N LYS A 88 4.98 3.36 6.16
CA LYS A 88 4.13 4.44 6.68
C LYS A 88 2.69 3.99 6.90
N GLY A 89 2.19 3.09 6.06
CA GLY A 89 0.84 2.57 6.21
C GLY A 89 0.34 1.84 4.97
N CYS A 90 -0.76 1.15 5.14
CA CYS A 90 -1.50 0.50 4.07
C CYS A 90 -2.95 0.97 4.10
N TYR A 91 -3.53 1.22 2.94
CA TYR A 91 -4.87 1.78 2.79
C TYR A 91 -5.64 0.96 1.77
N LEU A 92 -6.96 0.87 1.93
CA LEU A 92 -7.82 0.17 0.98
C LEU A 92 -8.76 1.15 0.30
N LYS A 93 -8.81 1.07 -1.03
CA LYS A 93 -9.82 1.74 -1.83
C LYS A 93 -10.35 0.76 -2.86
N GLU A 94 -11.65 0.49 -2.78
CA GLU A 94 -12.35 -0.47 -3.66
C GLU A 94 -11.71 -1.88 -3.62
N HIS A 95 -11.05 -2.28 -4.71
CA HIS A 95 -10.32 -3.55 -4.84
C HIS A 95 -8.82 -3.34 -5.02
N THR A 96 -8.29 -2.23 -4.48
CA THR A 96 -6.87 -1.88 -4.57
C THR A 96 -6.31 -1.55 -3.19
N ALA A 97 -5.21 -2.19 -2.84
CA ALA A 97 -4.41 -1.86 -1.66
C ALA A 97 -3.31 -0.86 -2.04
N TRP A 98 -3.09 0.12 -1.18
CA TRP A 98 -2.10 1.18 -1.35
C TRP A 98 -1.12 1.11 -0.19
N VAL A 99 0.10 0.66 -0.45
CA VAL A 99 1.15 0.61 0.55
C VAL A 99 2.03 1.84 0.39
N SER A 100 2.11 2.65 1.45
CA SER A 100 2.92 3.87 1.50
C SER A 100 4.20 3.63 2.29
N CYS A 101 5.31 4.14 1.76
CA CYS A 101 6.62 4.00 2.37
C CYS A 101 7.56 5.16 2.03
N ILE A 102 8.57 5.36 2.88
CA ILE A 102 9.66 6.33 2.70
C ILE A 102 10.96 5.57 2.40
N ASN A 103 11.83 6.24 1.63
CA ASN A 103 13.10 5.79 1.07
C ASN A 103 12.99 5.21 -0.35
N THR A 104 13.35 6.03 -1.34
CA THR A 104 13.16 5.75 -2.76
C THR A 104 14.15 4.80 -3.40
N SER A 105 15.23 4.49 -2.70
CA SER A 105 16.31 3.65 -3.24
C SER A 105 15.93 2.17 -3.42
N PHE A 106 14.80 1.73 -2.86
CA PHE A 106 14.35 0.32 -2.91
C PHE A 106 13.16 0.06 -3.85
N PHE A 107 12.68 1.05 -4.62
CA PHE A 107 11.45 0.91 -5.42
C PHE A 107 11.56 0.11 -6.73
N PHE A 108 12.66 -0.62 -6.96
CA PHE A 108 12.92 -1.31 -8.24
C PHE A 108 13.04 -2.85 -8.16
N PHE A 109 12.54 -3.51 -7.11
CA PHE A 109 12.45 -4.98 -7.07
C PHE A 109 11.04 -5.48 -7.31
#